data_AF-A0A7J5X961-F1
#
_entry.id   AF-A0A7J5X961-F1
#
_cell.length_a   1.000
_cell.length_b   1.000
_cell.length_c   1.000
_cell.angle_alpha   90.00
_cell.angle_beta   90.00
_cell.angle_gamma   90.00
#
_symmetry.space_group_name_H-M   'P 1'
#
loop_
_entity.id
_entity.type
_entity.pdbx_description
1 polymer ?
#
loop_
_entity_poly.entity_id
_entity_poly.type
_entity_poly.pdbx_seq_one_letter_code
_entity_poly.pdbx_strand_id
1 'polypeptide(L)'
;MNVKMKSYFNPEQVMILSPAFMNYVHLNWLGRKGQYPSTGFLTLIFSIYMCDEVSVFGFGADSKGMWNHYFGEVHLSLRKKTGNHPGPVEAEKINELFKRKKINLYRGW
;
A
#
# COMPACT_ATOMS: atom_id res chain seq x y z
N MET A 1 -10.10 -18.66 -30.66
CA MET A 1 -10.77 -17.34 -30.60
C MET A 1 -9.79 -16.32 -30.05
N ASN A 2 -9.31 -15.39 -30.89
CA ASN A 2 -8.52 -14.25 -30.42
C ASN A 2 -9.47 -13.15 -29.96
N VAL A 3 -9.75 -13.09 -28.67
CA VAL A 3 -10.43 -11.92 -28.10
C VAL A 3 -9.41 -10.78 -28.08
N LYS A 4 -9.45 -9.93 -29.10
CA LYS A 4 -8.80 -8.61 -29.00
C LYS A 4 -9.55 -7.85 -27.91
N MET A 5 -9.00 -7.79 -26.69
CA MET A 5 -9.43 -6.80 -25.72
C MET A 5 -9.21 -5.43 -26.36
N LYS A 6 -10.31 -4.75 -26.73
CA LYS A 6 -10.25 -3.31 -27.00
C LYS A 6 -9.89 -2.64 -25.68
N SER A 7 -8.62 -2.28 -25.54
CA SER A 7 -8.15 -1.47 -24.44
C SER A 7 -8.70 -0.07 -24.64
N TYR A 8 -9.60 0.39 -23.75
CA TYR A 8 -10.08 1.78 -23.69
C TYR A 8 -9.00 2.70 -23.08
N PHE A 9 -7.74 2.47 -23.45
CA PHE A 9 -6.58 3.14 -22.89
C PHE A 9 -6.37 4.48 -23.58
N ASN A 10 -6.45 5.56 -22.82
CA ASN A 10 -5.95 6.86 -23.24
C ASN A 10 -4.53 7.05 -22.69
N PRO A 11 -3.49 7.08 -23.54
CA PRO A 11 -2.11 7.28 -23.12
C PRO A 11 -1.88 8.55 -22.29
N GLU A 12 -2.68 9.60 -22.52
CA GLU A 12 -2.55 10.89 -21.82
C GLU A 12 -3.03 10.81 -20.35
N GLN A 13 -3.79 9.77 -19.99
CA GLN A 13 -4.27 9.57 -18.61
C GLN A 13 -3.37 8.62 -17.81
N VAL A 14 -2.21 8.25 -18.36
CA VAL A 14 -1.35 7.22 -17.79
C VAL A 14 -0.10 7.85 -17.23
N MET A 15 0.14 7.57 -15.96
CA MET A 15 1.34 7.99 -15.26
C MET A 15 2.20 6.78 -14.92
N ILE A 16 3.52 6.96 -15.01
CA ILE A 16 4.50 5.93 -14.67
C ILE A 16 5.20 6.35 -13.38
N LEU A 17 5.08 5.55 -12.33
CA LEU A 17 5.82 5.76 -11.10
C LEU A 17 7.31 5.43 -11.35
N SER A 18 8.19 6.36 -11.00
CA SER A 18 9.64 6.21 -11.22
C SER A 18 10.21 4.98 -10.49
N PRO A 19 10.96 4.10 -11.16
CA PRO A 19 11.67 3.00 -10.51
C PRO A 19 12.68 3.48 -9.46
N ALA A 20 13.27 4.67 -9.64
CA ALA A 20 14.16 5.27 -8.66
C ALA A 20 13.42 5.61 -7.36
N PHE A 21 12.16 6.08 -7.47
CA PHE A 21 11.32 6.34 -6.29
C PHE A 21 10.95 5.04 -5.58
N MET A 22 10.59 3.99 -6.32
CA MET A 22 10.31 2.67 -5.73
C MET A 22 11.52 2.13 -4.95
N ASN A 23 12.72 2.26 -5.53
CA ASN A 23 13.97 1.89 -4.86
C ASN A 23 14.25 2.78 -3.64
N TYR A 24 14.05 4.10 -3.74
CA TYR A 24 14.18 5.02 -2.62
C TYR A 24 13.29 4.62 -1.44
N VAL A 25 12.02 4.24 -1.69
CA VAL A 25 11.10 3.76 -0.65
C VAL A 25 11.62 2.47 -0.01
N HIS A 26 12.06 1.50 -0.82
CA HIS A 26 12.60 0.24 -0.29
C HIS A 26 13.85 0.44 0.58
N LEU A 27 14.77 1.30 0.14
CA LEU A 27 16.01 1.58 0.85
C LEU A 27 15.80 2.40 2.11
N ASN A 28 15.10 3.54 2.00
CA ASN A 28 15.09 4.57 3.06
C ASN A 28 13.94 4.39 4.04
N TRP A 29 12.79 3.87 3.60
CA TRP A 29 11.63 3.69 4.46
C TRP A 29 11.58 2.30 5.07
N LEU A 30 11.97 1.27 4.31
CA LEU A 30 11.92 -0.12 4.75
C LEU A 30 13.28 -0.71 5.12
N GLY A 31 14.38 0.00 4.88
CA GLY A 31 15.72 -0.49 5.22
C GLY A 31 16.07 -1.80 4.51
N ARG A 32 15.62 -1.98 3.26
CA ARG A 32 15.77 -3.22 2.45
C ARG A 32 15.10 -4.46 3.05
N LYS A 33 14.21 -4.32 4.03
CA LYS A 33 13.44 -5.46 4.54
C LYS A 33 12.42 -5.91 3.48
N GLY A 34 12.21 -7.22 3.37
CA GLY A 34 11.42 -7.81 2.28
C GLY A 34 12.05 -7.62 0.89
N GLN A 35 11.44 -8.16 -0.16
CA GLN A 35 11.94 -8.02 -1.53
C GLN A 35 11.59 -6.66 -2.14
N TYR A 36 10.43 -6.11 -1.79
CA TYR A 36 9.92 -4.82 -2.28
C TYR A 36 8.83 -4.30 -1.34
N PRO A 37 8.50 -2.99 -1.37
CA PRO A 37 7.36 -2.44 -0.63
C PRO A 37 6.03 -2.87 -1.25
N SER A 38 4.98 -3.03 -0.44
CA SER A 38 3.63 -3.25 -0.96
C SER A 38 3.15 -2.06 -1.79
N THR A 39 2.23 -2.31 -2.72
CA THR A 39 1.59 -1.25 -3.51
C THR A 39 0.93 -0.21 -2.59
N GLY A 40 0.27 -0.64 -1.51
CA GLY A 40 -0.33 0.27 -0.54
C GLY A 40 0.70 1.17 0.12
N PHE A 41 1.84 0.63 0.55
CA PHE A 41 2.90 1.43 1.17
C PHE A 41 3.56 2.39 0.17
N LEU A 42 3.81 1.97 -1.08
CA LEU A 42 4.30 2.86 -2.13
C LEU A 42 3.35 4.04 -2.37
N THR A 43 2.05 3.76 -2.50
CA THR A 43 1.03 4.79 -2.70
C THR A 43 0.98 5.77 -1.53
N LEU A 44 1.12 5.27 -0.29
CA LEU A 44 1.16 6.13 0.89
C LEU A 44 2.37 7.09 0.86
N ILE A 45 3.58 6.56 0.66
CA ILE A 45 4.78 7.40 0.63
C ILE A 45 4.72 8.36 -0.56
N PHE A 46 4.24 7.91 -1.72
CA PHE A 46 4.03 8.79 -2.87
C PHE A 46 3.06 9.95 -2.56
N SER A 47 1.94 9.66 -1.88
CA SER A 47 0.97 10.67 -1.48
C SER A 47 1.58 11.70 -0.52
N ILE A 48 2.43 11.27 0.42
CA ILE A 48 3.14 12.18 1.35
C ILE A 48 4.10 13.12 0.60
N TYR A 49 4.66 12.69 -0.54
CA TYR A 49 5.54 13.52 -1.36
C TYR A 49 4.78 14.50 -2.26
N MET A 50 3.53 14.18 -2.62
CA MET A 50 2.75 14.93 -3.60
C MET A 50 1.68 15.84 -2.97
N CYS A 51 1.25 15.57 -1.74
CA CYS A 51 0.14 16.24 -1.08
C CYS A 51 0.58 16.94 0.20
N ASP A 52 -0.08 18.05 0.54
CA ASP A 52 0.14 18.77 1.80
C ASP A 52 -0.45 18.03 3.01
N GLU A 53 -1.56 17.31 2.81
CA GLU A 53 -2.24 16.52 3.83
C GLU A 53 -2.67 15.16 3.27
N VAL A 54 -2.51 14.10 4.06
CA VAL A 54 -2.83 12.73 3.65
C VAL A 54 -3.70 12.04 4.70
N SER A 55 -4.87 11.58 4.27
CA SER A 55 -5.77 10.75 5.07
C SER A 55 -5.77 9.31 4.55
N VAL A 56 -5.61 8.35 5.45
CA VAL A 56 -5.37 6.94 5.15
C VAL A 56 -6.51 6.09 5.68
N PHE A 57 -7.15 5.32 4.79
CA PHE A 57 -8.28 4.44 5.08
C PHE A 57 -7.99 3.02 4.56
N GLY A 58 -8.49 1.99 5.25
CA GLY A 58 -8.39 0.60 4.79
C GLY A 58 -6.99 -0.01 4.86
N PHE A 59 -6.11 0.53 5.70
CA PHE A 59 -4.79 -0.03 5.98
C PHE A 59 -4.80 -0.82 7.30
N GLY A 60 -4.20 -2.01 7.26
CA GLY A 60 -4.08 -2.89 8.43
C GLY A 60 -5.21 -3.90 8.55
N ALA A 61 -5.15 -4.69 9.61
CA ALA A 61 -6.23 -5.59 9.99
C ALA A 61 -7.41 -4.83 10.61
N ASP A 62 -8.58 -5.47 10.58
CA ASP A 62 -9.77 -5.02 11.31
C ASP A 62 -9.59 -5.13 12.84
N SER A 63 -10.61 -4.70 13.60
CA SER A 63 -10.61 -4.74 15.07
C SER A 63 -10.46 -6.15 15.67
N LYS A 64 -10.71 -7.20 14.89
CA LYS A 64 -10.55 -8.62 15.28
C LYS A 64 -9.19 -9.18 14.85
N GLY A 65 -8.34 -8.36 14.24
CA GLY A 65 -7.05 -8.77 13.70
C GLY A 65 -7.13 -9.56 12.40
N MET A 66 -8.29 -9.53 11.71
CA MET A 66 -8.47 -10.21 10.43
C MET A 66 -7.95 -9.35 9.28
N TRP A 67 -7.31 -10.02 8.33
CA TRP A 67 -6.81 -9.42 7.10
C TRP A 67 -7.69 -9.89 5.96
N ASN A 68 -8.68 -9.06 5.58
CA ASN A 68 -9.56 -9.33 4.45
C ASN A 68 -9.69 -8.06 3.59
N HIS A 69 -10.04 -8.23 2.32
CA HIS A 69 -10.51 -7.09 1.53
C HIS A 69 -11.88 -6.65 2.01
N TYR A 70 -12.18 -5.35 1.89
CA TYR A 70 -13.49 -4.79 2.27
C TYR A 70 -14.62 -5.25 1.33
N PHE A 71 -14.27 -5.78 0.15
CA PHE A 71 -15.18 -6.36 -0.82
C PHE A 71 -14.81 -7.85 -1.00
N GLY A 72 -15.80 -8.73 -0.90
CA GLY A 72 -15.65 -10.17 -1.13
C GLY A 72 -15.99 -11.05 0.07
N GLU A 73 -16.13 -12.35 -0.18
CA GLU A 73 -16.34 -13.35 0.86
C GLU A 73 -15.07 -13.57 1.68
N VAL A 74 -15.22 -13.77 2.99
CA VAL A 74 -14.13 -14.02 3.94
C VAL A 74 -13.49 -15.38 3.63
N HIS A 75 -12.45 -15.40 2.80
CA HIS A 75 -11.64 -16.60 2.64
C HIS A 75 -10.80 -16.79 3.92
N LEU A 76 -11.24 -17.73 4.75
CA LEU A 76 -10.69 -18.16 6.05
C LEU A 76 -9.23 -18.68 6.03
N SER A 77 -8.37 -18.22 5.12
CA SER A 77 -7.03 -18.76 4.92
C SER A 77 -5.95 -17.74 4.55
N LEU A 78 -6.01 -16.49 5.01
CA LEU A 78 -4.81 -15.64 5.03
C LEU A 78 -3.93 -15.92 6.27
N ARG A 79 -3.64 -17.21 6.50
CA ARG A 79 -2.57 -17.62 7.41
C ARG A 79 -1.23 -17.20 6.80
N LYS A 80 -0.80 -16.01 7.20
CA LYS A 80 0.60 -15.59 7.40
C LYS A 80 1.53 -15.80 6.20
N LYS A 81 1.48 -14.89 5.23
CA LYS A 81 2.68 -14.32 4.60
C LYS A 81 2.22 -13.02 3.95
N THR A 82 2.79 -11.90 4.37
CA THR A 82 2.65 -10.61 3.68
C THR A 82 3.40 -10.69 2.34
N GLY A 83 3.03 -11.63 1.47
CA GLY A 83 3.74 -11.93 0.22
C GLY A 83 5.27 -11.84 0.35
N ASN A 84 5.88 -11.12 -0.59
CA ASN A 84 7.30 -10.79 -0.59
C ASN A 84 7.62 -9.43 0.07
N HIS A 85 6.63 -8.74 0.64
CA HIS A 85 6.79 -7.41 1.25
C HIS A 85 6.79 -7.50 2.79
N PRO A 86 7.48 -6.59 3.50
CA PRO A 86 7.63 -6.69 4.94
C PRO A 86 6.45 -6.03 5.68
N GLY A 87 5.24 -6.62 5.61
CA GLY A 87 4.02 -5.97 6.13
C GLY A 87 4.08 -5.49 7.60
N PRO A 88 4.71 -6.21 8.56
CA PRO A 88 4.90 -5.68 9.91
C PRO A 88 5.73 -4.39 9.98
N VAL A 89 6.76 -4.28 9.12
CA VAL A 89 7.62 -3.09 9.04
C VAL A 89 6.86 -1.92 8.42
N GLU A 90 6.08 -2.19 7.38
CA GLU A 90 5.20 -1.18 6.77
C GLU A 90 4.18 -0.65 7.79
N ALA A 91 3.52 -1.54 8.53
CA ALA A 91 2.57 -1.17 9.57
C ALA A 91 3.23 -0.35 10.69
N GLU A 92 4.46 -0.70 11.11
CA GLU A 92 5.24 0.09 12.06
C GLU A 92 5.48 1.52 11.55
N LYS A 93 5.91 1.67 10.30
CA LYS A 93 6.16 2.98 9.67
C LYS A 93 4.89 3.82 9.53
N ILE A 94 3.77 3.21 9.17
CA ILE A 94 2.46 3.88 9.13
C ILE A 94 2.07 4.39 10.52
N ASN A 95 2.23 3.56 11.55
CA ASN A 95 1.95 3.97 12.93
C ASN A 95 2.87 5.09 13.42
N GLU A 96 4.15 5.07 13.02
CA GLU A 96 5.10 6.14 13.30
C GLU A 96 4.67 7.46 12.64
N LEU A 97 4.28 7.44 11.37
CA LEU A 97 3.77 8.60 10.65
C LEU A 97 2.52 9.19 11.31
N PHE A 98 1.59 8.34 11.74
CA PHE A 98 0.39 8.76 12.47
C PHE A 98 0.74 9.41 13.82
N LYS A 99 1.61 8.77 14.62
CA LYS A 99 2.07 9.33 15.91
C LYS A 99 2.75 10.69 15.75
N ARG A 100 3.49 10.89 14.65
CA ARG A 100 4.16 12.15 14.31
C ARG A 100 3.22 13.18 13.67
N LYS A 101 1.92 12.90 13.56
CA LYS A 101 0.92 13.76 12.91
C LYS A 101 1.28 14.12 11.46
N LYS A 102 1.91 13.18 10.74
CA LYS A 102 2.23 13.32 9.31
C LYS A 102 1.12 12.81 8.40
N ILE A 103 0.24 11.98 8.92
CA ILE A 103 -0.94 11.46 8.24
C ILE A 103 -2.11 11.40 9.23
N ASN A 104 -3.33 11.45 8.72
CA ASN A 104 -4.53 11.09 9.47
C ASN A 104 -4.86 9.62 9.19
N LEU A 105 -4.85 8.76 10.21
CA LEU A 105 -5.09 7.32 10.03
C LEU A 105 -6.47 6.92 10.56
N TYR A 106 -7.29 6.36 9.68
CA TYR A 106 -8.63 5.85 9.98
C TYR A 106 -8.63 4.33 9.92
N ARG A 107 -8.74 3.69 11.09
CA ARG A 107 -8.65 2.22 11.22
C ARG A 107 -9.91 1.45 10.83
N GLY A 108 -11.04 2.14 10.64
CA GLY A 108 -12.32 1.48 10.43
C GLY A 108 -12.85 0.82 11.70
N TRP A 109 -13.80 -0.10 11.51
CA TRP A 109 -14.50 -0.87 12.55
C TRP A 109 -14.09 -2.35 12.55
#